data_AF-A0AAJ7E9F7-F1
#
_entry.id   AF-A0AAJ7E9F7-F1
#
_cell.length_a   1.000
_cell.length_b   1.000
_cell.length_c   1.000
_cell.angle_alpha   90.00
_cell.angle_beta   90.00
_cell.angle_gamma   90.00
#
_symmetry.space_group_name_H-M   'P 1'
#
loop_
_entity.id
_entity.type
_entity.pdbx_description
1 polymer ?
#
loop_
_entity_poly.entity_id
_entity_poly.type
_entity_poly.pdbx_seq_one_letter_code
_entity_poly.pdbx_strand_id
1 'polypeptide(L)'
;MSPDGATKNEIDFIMSTKKQIFNDVSVINAVKTGSDHRLVRGTLNIDVKLERSRLMRSTLRPAPVHIHNAESFQLELRNQFDCLGSSVDDLNDGLDEISVALQQLKNNKAPGDDGITAELLRAAGEPALRVLQKLYNSVILEGHTPKAWSRSVVVLFFKKGDKALLKNYRPISLLSH
;
A
#
# COMPACT_ATOMS: atom_id res chain seq x y z
N MET A 1 35.42 -9.69 8.73
CA MET A 1 35.77 -10.90 7.94
C MET A 1 35.95 -12.05 8.90
N SER A 2 35.55 -13.26 8.51
CA SER A 2 35.89 -14.48 9.26
C SER A 2 37.42 -14.74 9.23
N PRO A 3 37.98 -15.43 10.23
CA PRO A 3 39.43 -15.70 10.30
C PRO A 3 39.99 -16.51 9.13
N ASP A 4 39.15 -17.24 8.41
CA ASP A 4 39.48 -18.00 7.20
C ASP A 4 39.37 -17.18 5.90
N GLY A 5 39.00 -15.90 5.98
CA GLY A 5 38.89 -14.99 4.84
C GLY A 5 37.77 -15.32 3.85
N ALA A 6 37.01 -16.39 4.07
CA ALA A 6 36.02 -16.89 3.11
C ALA A 6 34.66 -16.20 3.21
N THR A 7 34.35 -15.56 4.35
CA THR A 7 33.03 -15.00 4.62
C THR A 7 33.09 -13.52 5.02
N LYS A 8 32.37 -12.67 4.27
CA LYS A 8 31.94 -11.35 4.75
C LYS A 8 30.72 -11.56 5.66
N ASN A 9 30.93 -11.51 6.97
CA ASN A 9 29.82 -11.40 7.91
C ASN A 9 29.27 -9.98 7.84
N GLU A 10 28.24 -9.77 7.02
CA GLU A 10 27.36 -8.61 7.09
C GLU A 10 26.15 -8.99 7.93
N ILE A 11 25.94 -8.29 9.03
CA ILE A 11 24.64 -8.24 9.69
C ILE A 11 24.23 -6.77 9.65
N ASP A 12 23.28 -6.47 8.77
CA ASP A 12 22.53 -5.24 8.80
C ASP A 12 21.68 -5.21 10.08
N PHE A 13 21.68 -4.08 10.76
CA PHE A 13 21.05 -3.89 12.07
C PHE A 13 19.64 -4.49 12.15
N ILE A 14 19.37 -5.27 13.20
CA ILE A 14 18.01 -5.74 13.49
C ILE A 14 17.36 -4.76 14.48
N MET A 15 16.52 -3.87 13.98
CA MET A 15 15.74 -2.92 14.78
C MET A 15 14.33 -3.44 15.05
N SER A 16 13.86 -3.31 16.29
CA SER A 16 12.48 -3.65 16.68
C SER A 16 11.94 -2.61 17.66
N THR A 17 10.72 -2.17 17.44
CA THR A 17 9.99 -1.27 18.36
C THR A 17 9.33 -2.02 19.52
N LYS A 18 9.35 -3.36 19.51
CA LYS A 18 8.68 -4.20 20.51
C LYS A 18 9.70 -4.83 21.46
N LYS A 19 9.75 -4.34 22.70
CA LYS A 19 10.68 -4.80 23.75
C LYS A 19 10.57 -6.29 24.06
N GLN A 20 9.40 -6.89 23.88
CA GLN A 20 9.13 -8.31 24.20
C GLN A 20 9.64 -9.33 23.17
N ILE A 21 10.11 -8.88 22.00
CA ILE A 21 10.58 -9.78 20.92
C ILE A 21 11.97 -10.35 21.23
N PHE A 22 12.82 -9.58 21.91
CA PHE A 22 14.16 -9.99 22.30
C PHE A 22 14.24 -10.09 23.83
N ASN A 23 14.58 -11.27 24.34
CA ASN A 23 14.71 -11.54 25.78
C ASN A 23 16.09 -12.15 26.07
N ASP A 24 16.47 -12.23 27.35
CA ASP A 24 17.66 -12.95 27.84
C ASP A 24 18.98 -12.55 27.17
N VAL A 25 19.16 -11.25 26.89
CA VAL A 25 20.37 -10.74 26.25
C VAL A 25 21.53 -10.74 27.24
N SER A 26 22.58 -11.50 26.94
CA SER A 26 23.76 -11.67 27.79
C SER A 26 25.04 -11.68 26.96
N VAL A 27 26.15 -11.26 27.58
CA VAL A 27 27.47 -11.27 26.95
C VAL A 27 28.17 -12.59 27.26
N ILE A 28 28.64 -13.29 26.22
CA ILE A 28 29.40 -14.52 26.33
C ILE A 28 30.88 -14.18 26.48
N ASN A 29 31.34 -14.12 27.73
CA ASN A 29 32.72 -13.79 28.08
C ASN A 29 33.73 -14.93 27.79
N ALA A 30 33.24 -16.14 27.51
CA ALA A 30 34.09 -17.31 27.24
C ALA A 30 34.78 -17.25 25.86
N VAL A 31 34.32 -16.39 24.95
CA VAL A 31 34.86 -16.27 23.59
C VAL A 31 35.78 -15.05 23.52
N LYS A 32 37.09 -15.28 23.36
CA LYS A 32 38.07 -14.22 23.11
C LYS A 32 38.19 -13.97 21.61
N THR A 33 37.74 -12.82 21.16
CA THR A 33 37.79 -12.39 19.75
C THR A 33 39.12 -11.71 19.37
N GLY A 34 40.04 -11.55 20.34
CA GLY A 34 41.30 -10.82 20.13
C GLY A 34 41.14 -9.31 19.96
N SER A 35 39.93 -8.78 20.16
CA SER A 35 39.55 -7.37 20.08
C SER A 35 38.61 -7.02 21.24
N ASP A 36 38.09 -5.79 21.26
CA ASP A 36 37.05 -5.32 22.20
C ASP A 36 35.64 -5.81 21.84
N HIS A 37 35.47 -6.50 20.71
CA HIS A 37 34.19 -7.10 20.33
C HIS A 37 33.81 -8.25 21.26
N ARG A 38 32.63 -8.18 21.85
CA ARG A 38 32.07 -9.23 22.72
C ARG A 38 30.92 -9.94 22.02
N LEU A 39 30.88 -11.26 22.14
CA LEU A 39 29.78 -12.06 21.60
C LEU A 39 28.56 -11.91 22.52
N VAL A 40 27.40 -11.64 21.94
CA VAL A 40 26.14 -11.48 22.67
C VAL A 40 25.21 -12.62 22.27
N ARG A 41 24.51 -13.20 23.25
CA ARG A 41 23.42 -14.17 23.05
C ARG A 41 22.15 -13.57 23.58
N GLY A 42 21.07 -13.65 22.81
CA GLY A 42 19.72 -13.34 23.25
C GLY A 42 18.73 -14.32 22.64
N THR A 43 17.55 -14.40 23.23
CA THR A 43 16.42 -15.21 22.76
C THR A 43 15.50 -14.35 21.90
N LEU A 44 15.22 -14.78 20.67
CA LEU A 44 14.32 -14.10 19.74
C LEU A 44 12.99 -14.86 19.67
N ASN A 45 11.92 -14.26 20.20
CA ASN A 45 10.58 -14.85 20.25
C ASN A 45 9.68 -14.20 19.19
N ILE A 46 9.46 -14.90 18.07
CA ILE A 46 8.59 -14.43 16.98
C ILE A 46 7.40 -15.37 16.82
N ASP A 47 6.19 -14.87 17.11
CA ASP A 47 4.96 -15.56 16.73
C ASP A 47 4.60 -15.24 15.27
N VAL A 48 5.12 -16.08 14.37
CA VAL A 48 4.94 -15.91 12.92
C VAL A 48 3.46 -15.94 12.52
N LYS A 49 2.61 -16.72 13.22
CA LYS A 49 1.18 -16.83 12.89
C LYS A 49 0.43 -15.55 13.29
N LEU A 50 0.72 -15.02 14.47
CA LEU A 50 0.13 -13.77 14.95
C LEU A 50 0.59 -12.59 14.10
N GLU A 51 1.88 -12.48 13.81
CA GLU A 51 2.38 -11.35 13.02
C GLU A 51 1.92 -11.41 11.57
N ARG A 52 1.85 -12.60 10.97
CA ARG A 52 1.21 -12.77 9.66
C ARG A 52 -0.25 -12.35 9.71
N SER A 53 -0.99 -12.77 10.73
CA SER A 53 -2.42 -12.42 10.89
C SER A 53 -2.64 -10.92 11.09
N ARG A 54 -1.75 -10.23 11.81
CA ARG A 54 -1.79 -8.77 11.99
C ARG A 54 -1.47 -8.02 10.71
N LEU A 55 -0.42 -8.43 9.99
CA LEU A 55 -0.08 -7.87 8.68
C LEU A 55 -1.25 -8.02 7.71
N MET A 56 -1.85 -9.22 7.61
CA MET A 56 -2.98 -9.45 6.72
C MET A 56 -4.24 -8.65 7.13
N ARG A 57 -4.46 -8.38 8.43
CA ARG A 57 -5.57 -7.50 8.86
C ARG A 57 -5.30 -6.03 8.57
N SER A 58 -4.06 -5.60 8.68
CA SER A 58 -3.65 -4.20 8.51
C SER A 58 -3.54 -3.77 7.05
N THR A 59 -3.14 -4.66 6.13
CA THR A 59 -2.87 -4.30 4.73
C THR A 59 -4.02 -4.63 3.77
N LEU A 60 -5.06 -5.36 4.20
CA LEU A 60 -6.16 -5.78 3.31
C LEU A 60 -7.49 -5.07 3.57
N ARG A 61 -7.54 -4.15 4.54
CA ARG A 61 -8.74 -3.34 4.75
C ARG A 61 -8.32 -1.89 4.73
N PRO A 62 -8.60 -1.15 3.65
CA PRO A 62 -8.85 0.28 3.80
C PRO A 62 -9.78 0.44 5.00
N ALA A 63 -9.51 1.42 5.87
CA ALA A 63 -10.51 1.78 6.87
C ALA A 63 -11.83 1.94 6.11
N PRO A 64 -12.91 1.24 6.50
CA PRO A 64 -14.18 1.40 5.82
C PRO A 64 -14.50 2.89 5.91
N VAL A 65 -14.43 3.58 4.77
CA VAL A 65 -14.90 4.95 4.65
C VAL A 65 -16.33 4.86 5.14
N HIS A 66 -16.60 5.45 6.32
CA HIS A 66 -17.93 5.46 6.89
C HIS A 66 -18.75 6.47 6.08
N ILE A 67 -19.23 6.02 4.93
CA ILE A 67 -20.19 6.77 4.14
C ILE A 67 -21.51 6.70 4.90
N HIS A 68 -21.75 7.70 5.76
CA HIS A 68 -22.99 7.77 6.54
C HIS A 68 -24.21 7.95 5.63
N ASN A 69 -24.10 8.78 4.60
CA ASN A 69 -25.04 8.84 3.48
C ASN A 69 -24.34 9.42 2.22
N ALA A 70 -24.92 9.21 1.03
CA ALA A 70 -24.34 9.67 -0.24
C ALA A 70 -24.18 11.20 -0.33
N GLU A 71 -25.14 11.96 0.20
CA GLU A 71 -25.13 13.45 0.17
C GLU A 71 -23.97 14.04 1.00
N SER A 72 -23.68 13.45 2.16
CA SER A 72 -22.59 13.87 3.04
C SER A 72 -21.22 13.63 2.41
N PHE A 73 -21.05 12.52 1.72
CA PHE A 73 -19.83 12.20 0.98
C PHE A 73 -19.67 13.11 -0.25
N GLN A 74 -20.76 13.40 -0.96
CA GLN A 74 -20.77 14.37 -2.06
C GLN A 74 -20.37 15.77 -1.60
N LEU A 75 -20.89 16.21 -0.45
CA LEU A 75 -20.55 17.50 0.14
C LEU A 75 -19.09 17.57 0.58
N GLU A 76 -18.57 16.50 1.19
CA GLU A 76 -17.16 16.39 1.57
C GLU A 76 -16.23 16.48 0.36
N LEU A 77 -16.52 15.72 -0.70
CA LEU A 77 -15.78 15.79 -1.96
C LEU A 77 -15.82 17.20 -2.56
N ARG A 78 -16.99 17.83 -2.60
CA ARG A 78 -17.13 19.19 -3.11
C ARG A 78 -16.23 20.15 -2.33
N ASN A 79 -16.26 20.12 -1.00
CA ASN A 79 -15.45 21.00 -0.15
C ASN A 79 -13.95 20.75 -0.31
N GLN A 80 -13.54 19.48 -0.43
CA GLN A 80 -12.14 19.09 -0.57
C GLN A 80 -11.55 19.54 -1.91
N PHE A 81 -12.34 19.50 -2.98
CA PHE A 81 -11.91 19.78 -4.34
C PHE A 81 -12.43 21.12 -4.88
N ASP A 82 -13.00 21.97 -4.03
CA ASP A 82 -13.54 23.29 -4.40
C ASP A 82 -12.47 24.19 -5.03
N CYS A 83 -11.23 24.06 -4.54
CA CYS A 83 -10.05 24.77 -5.04
C CYS A 83 -9.64 24.38 -6.47
N LEU A 84 -10.21 23.31 -7.04
CA LEU A 84 -9.99 22.91 -8.43
C LEU A 84 -10.86 23.69 -9.43
N GLY A 85 -11.50 24.82 -9.08
CA GLY A 85 -12.45 25.54 -9.95
C GLY A 85 -11.93 26.81 -10.64
N SER A 86 -11.98 26.84 -11.99
CA SER A 86 -12.68 27.82 -12.87
C SER A 86 -12.05 28.01 -14.27
N SER A 87 -10.87 27.45 -14.55
CA SER A 87 -10.15 27.70 -15.81
C SER A 87 -10.33 26.62 -16.89
N VAL A 88 -11.15 25.59 -16.64
CA VAL A 88 -11.34 24.43 -17.56
C VAL A 88 -12.82 24.13 -17.85
N ASP A 89 -13.74 25.02 -17.49
CA ASP A 89 -15.18 24.82 -17.68
C ASP A 89 -15.63 24.86 -19.15
N ASP A 90 -14.73 25.20 -20.09
CA ASP A 90 -15.02 25.25 -21.54
C ASP A 90 -14.86 23.90 -22.26
N LEU A 91 -14.40 22.84 -21.59
CA LEU A 91 -14.33 21.49 -22.18
C LEU A 91 -15.54 20.65 -21.73
N ASN A 92 -16.71 21.02 -22.22
CA ASN A 92 -17.98 20.32 -21.95
C ASN A 92 -18.03 18.87 -22.51
N ASP A 93 -17.01 18.42 -23.24
CA ASP A 93 -17.09 17.21 -24.08
C ASP A 93 -16.69 15.88 -23.39
N GLY A 94 -16.24 15.91 -22.13
CA GLY A 94 -15.64 14.72 -21.48
C GLY A 94 -16.48 14.02 -20.40
N LEU A 95 -17.52 14.67 -19.87
CA LEU A 95 -18.27 14.12 -18.72
C LEU A 95 -18.99 12.82 -19.05
N ASP A 96 -19.61 12.77 -20.23
CA ASP A 96 -20.34 11.59 -20.69
C ASP A 96 -19.39 10.40 -20.89
N GLU A 97 -18.22 10.64 -21.48
CA GLU A 97 -17.20 9.59 -21.67
C GLU A 97 -16.70 9.03 -20.33
N ILE A 98 -16.40 9.91 -19.36
CA ILE A 98 -15.97 9.51 -18.02
C ILE A 98 -17.09 8.73 -17.31
N SER A 99 -18.34 9.19 -17.46
CA SER A 99 -19.49 8.50 -16.87
C SER A 99 -19.66 7.08 -17.42
N VAL A 100 -19.52 6.92 -18.74
CA VAL A 100 -19.62 5.62 -19.43
C VAL A 100 -18.46 4.73 -19.01
N ALA A 101 -17.24 5.24 -18.98
CA ALA A 101 -16.06 4.50 -18.51
C ALA A 101 -16.23 4.03 -17.07
N LEU A 102 -16.77 4.89 -16.19
CA LEU A 102 -17.02 4.56 -14.79
C LEU A 102 -18.08 3.46 -14.64
N GLN A 103 -19.11 3.45 -15.50
CA GLN A 103 -20.12 2.38 -15.52
C GLN A 103 -19.56 1.04 -16.01
N GLN A 104 -18.54 1.04 -16.84
CA GLN A 104 -17.88 -0.18 -17.34
C GLN A 104 -16.93 -0.81 -16.32
N LEU A 105 -16.56 -0.09 -15.25
CA LEU A 105 -15.72 -0.64 -14.19
C LEU A 105 -16.42 -1.80 -13.47
N LYS A 106 -15.70 -2.91 -13.30
CA LYS A 106 -16.20 -4.11 -12.63
C LYS A 106 -16.28 -3.88 -11.13
N ASN A 107 -17.39 -4.30 -10.54
CA ASN A 107 -17.57 -4.31 -9.08
C ASN A 107 -16.65 -5.33 -8.40
N ASN A 108 -16.44 -5.14 -7.10
CA ASN A 108 -15.70 -6.00 -6.18
C ASN A 108 -14.24 -6.22 -6.60
N LYS A 109 -13.67 -5.25 -7.31
CA LYS A 109 -12.24 -5.21 -7.57
C LYS A 109 -11.52 -4.63 -6.35
N ALA A 110 -10.34 -5.17 -6.07
CA ALA A 110 -9.52 -4.66 -4.99
C ALA A 110 -9.00 -3.27 -5.39
N PRO A 111 -9.06 -2.27 -4.48
CA PRO A 111 -8.55 -0.94 -4.74
C PRO A 111 -7.02 -0.92 -4.84
N GLY A 112 -6.48 0.18 -5.35
CA GLY A 112 -5.05 0.50 -5.30
C GLY A 112 -4.58 0.86 -3.88
N ASP A 113 -3.42 1.50 -3.77
CA ASP A 113 -2.91 2.02 -2.48
C ASP A 113 -3.70 3.23 -1.96
N ASP A 114 -4.55 3.82 -2.80
CA ASP A 114 -5.48 4.90 -2.48
C ASP A 114 -6.74 4.45 -1.74
N GLY A 115 -7.07 3.15 -1.78
CA GLY A 115 -8.29 2.59 -1.16
C GLY A 115 -9.59 2.95 -1.89
N ILE A 116 -9.53 3.57 -3.07
CA ILE A 116 -10.72 3.99 -3.83
C ILE A 116 -11.21 2.80 -4.66
N THR A 117 -12.50 2.46 -4.54
CA THR A 117 -13.12 1.39 -5.34
C THR A 117 -14.07 1.97 -6.41
N ALA A 118 -14.38 1.17 -7.44
CA ALA A 118 -15.36 1.52 -8.46
C ALA A 118 -16.77 1.80 -7.90
N GLU A 119 -17.15 1.18 -6.78
CA GLU A 119 -18.40 1.46 -6.07
C GLU A 119 -18.35 2.82 -5.40
N LEU A 120 -17.23 3.17 -4.77
CA LEU A 120 -17.04 4.47 -4.12
C LEU A 120 -17.17 5.61 -5.13
N LEU A 121 -16.51 5.47 -6.29
CA LEU A 121 -16.57 6.44 -7.37
C LEU A 121 -17.99 6.60 -7.94
N ARG A 122 -18.76 5.51 -8.07
CA ARG A 122 -20.16 5.60 -8.53
C ARG A 122 -21.08 6.19 -7.47
N ALA A 123 -20.88 5.83 -6.20
CA ALA A 123 -21.66 6.39 -5.10
C ALA A 123 -21.43 7.90 -4.92
N ALA A 124 -20.24 8.38 -5.29
CA ALA A 124 -19.90 9.80 -5.27
C ALA A 124 -20.71 10.65 -6.26
N GLY A 125 -21.28 10.09 -7.33
CA GLY A 125 -22.12 10.82 -8.28
C GLY A 125 -21.37 11.92 -9.07
N GLU A 126 -22.10 12.96 -9.48
CA GLU A 126 -21.58 14.04 -10.34
C GLU A 126 -20.32 14.74 -9.79
N PRO A 127 -20.19 15.03 -8.48
CA PRO A 127 -18.97 15.64 -7.94
C PRO A 127 -17.69 14.88 -8.28
N ALA A 128 -17.71 13.54 -8.21
CA ALA A 128 -16.54 12.75 -8.61
C ALA A 128 -16.27 12.83 -10.12
N LEU A 129 -17.31 12.83 -10.95
CA LEU A 129 -17.14 13.00 -12.40
C LEU A 129 -16.46 14.34 -12.74
N ARG A 130 -16.84 15.42 -12.05
CA ARG A 130 -16.22 16.75 -12.23
C ARG A 130 -14.76 16.77 -11.79
N VAL A 131 -14.42 16.14 -10.68
CA VAL A 131 -13.02 16.04 -10.21
C VAL A 131 -12.18 15.21 -11.19
N LEU A 132 -12.71 14.08 -11.65
CA LEU A 132 -12.05 13.23 -12.66
C LEU A 132 -11.86 13.97 -13.98
N GLN A 133 -12.87 14.69 -14.45
CA GLN A 133 -12.79 15.50 -15.68
C GLN A 133 -11.66 16.52 -15.59
N LYS A 134 -11.59 17.27 -14.48
CA LYS A 134 -10.52 18.24 -14.25
C LYS A 134 -9.15 17.57 -14.23
N LEU A 135 -9.03 16.45 -13.52
CA LEU A 135 -7.79 15.68 -13.46
C LEU A 135 -7.34 15.22 -14.85
N TYR A 136 -8.21 14.58 -15.63
CA TYR A 136 -7.86 14.10 -16.97
C TYR A 136 -7.53 15.25 -17.92
N ASN A 137 -8.30 16.35 -17.88
CA ASN A 137 -8.01 17.52 -18.70
C ASN A 137 -6.66 18.15 -18.34
N SER A 138 -6.34 18.28 -17.06
CA SER A 138 -5.01 18.73 -16.61
C SER A 138 -3.91 17.81 -17.12
N VAL A 139 -4.09 16.48 -17.04
CA VAL A 139 -3.09 15.52 -17.56
C VAL A 139 -2.90 15.66 -19.06
N ILE A 140 -3.98 15.85 -19.83
CA ILE A 140 -3.93 16.02 -21.29
C ILE A 140 -3.25 17.34 -21.67
N LEU A 141 -3.58 18.44 -20.99
CA LEU A 141 -3.05 19.77 -21.28
C LEU A 141 -1.59 19.93 -20.83
N GLU A 142 -1.27 19.47 -19.62
CA GLU A 142 0.05 19.64 -19.02
C GLU A 142 1.02 18.52 -19.40
N GLY A 143 0.52 17.37 -19.87
CA GLY A 143 1.33 16.21 -20.25
C GLY A 143 1.94 15.43 -19.07
N HIS A 144 1.54 15.72 -17.83
CA HIS A 144 2.07 15.09 -16.63
C HIS A 144 1.01 14.23 -15.94
N THR A 145 1.34 12.97 -15.65
CA THR A 145 0.44 12.08 -14.90
C THR A 145 0.67 12.17 -13.39
N PRO A 146 -0.36 11.97 -12.56
CA PRO A 146 -0.20 11.89 -11.12
C PRO A 146 0.77 10.77 -10.73
N LYS A 147 1.66 11.04 -9.77
CA LYS A 147 2.56 10.02 -9.20
C LYS A 147 1.81 8.82 -8.62
N ALA A 148 0.54 8.98 -8.24
CA ALA A 148 -0.31 7.90 -7.78
C ALA A 148 -0.54 6.82 -8.86
N TRP A 149 -0.61 7.20 -10.14
CA TRP A 149 -0.86 6.26 -11.23
C TRP A 149 0.34 5.33 -11.52
N SER A 150 1.55 5.71 -11.11
CA SER A 150 2.74 4.88 -11.23
C SER A 150 3.02 4.03 -9.98
N ARG A 151 2.21 4.17 -8.93
CA ARG A 151 2.30 3.37 -7.71
C ARG A 151 1.37 2.16 -7.81
N SER A 152 1.83 1.03 -7.28
CA SER A 152 1.02 -0.19 -7.20
C SER A 152 1.30 -0.97 -5.92
N VAL A 153 0.28 -1.67 -5.44
CA VAL A 153 0.42 -2.64 -4.34
C VAL A 153 0.62 -4.02 -4.93
N VAL A 154 1.75 -4.65 -4.63
CA VAL A 154 2.01 -6.03 -5.07
C VAL A 154 1.55 -7.00 -3.99
N VAL A 155 0.54 -7.81 -4.32
CA VAL A 155 0.00 -8.86 -3.46
C VAL A 155 0.37 -10.23 -4.01
N LEU A 156 0.91 -11.10 -3.16
CA LEU A 156 1.21 -12.48 -3.52
C LEU A 156 -0.04 -13.36 -3.39
N PHE A 157 -0.55 -13.82 -4.54
CA PHE A 157 -1.69 -14.73 -4.61
C PHE A 157 -1.22 -16.18 -4.70
N PHE A 158 -1.57 -17.00 -3.72
CA PHE A 158 -1.20 -18.41 -3.72
C PHE A 158 -1.91 -19.18 -4.84
N LYS A 159 -1.15 -19.93 -5.64
CA LYS A 159 -1.70 -20.76 -6.72
C LYS A 159 -2.01 -22.18 -6.25
N LYS A 160 -0.98 -22.99 -5.97
CA LYS A 160 -1.09 -24.40 -5.52
C LYS A 160 0.23 -24.95 -4.99
N GLY A 161 0.20 -26.04 -4.23
CA GLY A 161 1.39 -26.74 -3.71
C GLY A 161 1.77 -26.32 -2.29
N ASP A 162 3.05 -26.32 -1.98
CA ASP A 162 3.56 -25.91 -0.68
C ASP A 162 3.53 -24.38 -0.50
N LYS A 163 2.93 -23.90 0.59
CA LYS A 163 2.81 -22.48 0.94
C LYS A 163 4.13 -21.87 1.43
N ALA A 164 5.13 -22.69 1.78
CA ALA A 164 6.45 -22.19 2.17
C ALA A 164 7.29 -21.75 0.96
N LEU A 165 6.97 -22.20 -0.26
CA LEU A 165 7.76 -21.93 -1.45
C LEU A 165 7.20 -20.74 -2.24
N LEU A 166 7.99 -19.67 -2.38
CA LEU A 166 7.60 -18.45 -3.10
C LEU A 166 7.15 -18.69 -4.55
N LYS A 167 7.76 -19.67 -5.25
CA LYS A 167 7.41 -20.07 -6.63
C LYS A 167 5.94 -20.51 -6.80
N ASN A 168 5.27 -20.87 -5.71
CA ASN A 168 3.87 -21.30 -5.70
C ASN A 168 2.89 -20.11 -5.58
N TYR A 169 3.41 -18.88 -5.52
CA TYR A 169 2.65 -17.64 -5.51
C TYR A 169 2.76 -16.92 -6.86
N ARG A 170 1.73 -16.14 -7.19
CA ARG A 170 1.69 -15.23 -8.33
C ARG A 170 1.64 -13.80 -7.79
N PRO A 171 2.56 -12.91 -8.18
CA PRO A 171 2.41 -11.51 -7.87
C PRO A 171 1.24 -10.92 -8.68
N ILE A 172 0.38 -10.15 -8.02
CA ILE A 172 -0.68 -9.36 -8.61
C ILE A 172 -0.44 -7.91 -8.21
N SER A 173 -0.35 -7.02 -9.18
CA SER A 173 -0.25 -5.58 -8.93
C SER A 173 -1.65 -4.97 -8.92
N LEU A 174 -1.99 -4.28 -7.84
CA LEU A 174 -3.20 -3.48 -7.71
C LEU A 174 -2.85 -2.02 -8.02
N LEU A 175 -3.54 -1.44 -8.99
CA LEU A 175 -3.40 -0.06 -9.42
C LEU A 175 -4.63 0.73 -8.99
N SER A 176 -4.47 2.05 -8.88
CA SER A 176 -5.61 2.97 -8.76
C SER A 176 -6.50 2.85 -10.01
N HIS A 177 -7.81 3.03 -9.84
CA HIS A 177 -8.81 2.86 -10.91
C HIS A 177 -8.69 3.89 -12.02
#